data_AF-H6V4C0-F1
#
_entry.id   AF-H6V4C0-F1
#
_cell.length_a   1.000
_cell.length_b   1.000
_cell.length_c   1.000
_cell.angle_alpha   90.00
_cell.angle_beta   90.00
_cell.angle_gamma   90.00
#
_symmetry.space_group_name_H-M   'P 1'
#
loop_
_entity.id
_entity.type
_entity.pdbx_description
1 polymer ?
#
loop_
_entity_poly.entity_id
_entity_poly.type
_entity_poly.pdbx_seq_one_letter_code
_entity_poly.pdbx_strand_id
1 'polypeptide(L)'
;VKDLDFGHGALVIRNAKGGKDRIVTLPGELNVLLERHLANRRTIFERDLLDGVAAVYLPYALARKYPGAAIAWGWQYVSPSVRISRDPRSGSVRRHHMDESGVQRAIRAAAREAGIEKPASCHTLRHSFATHLL
;
A
#
# COMPACT_ATOMS: atom_id res chain seq x y z
N VAL A 1 -4.99 -3.54 4.14
CA VAL A 1 -4.62 -4.98 4.13
C VAL A 1 -5.69 -5.81 3.44
N LYS A 2 -6.96 -5.62 3.81
CA LYS A 2 -8.14 -6.33 3.29
C LYS A 2 -8.32 -6.36 1.77
N ASP A 3 -7.59 -5.52 1.04
CA ASP A 3 -7.71 -5.41 -0.41
C ASP A 3 -6.80 -6.41 -1.15
N LEU A 4 -5.90 -7.12 -0.44
CA LEU A 4 -5.18 -8.28 -0.96
C LEU A 4 -6.05 -9.54 -0.79
N ASP A 5 -6.43 -10.16 -1.90
CA ASP A 5 -7.21 -11.39 -1.94
C ASP A 5 -6.34 -12.53 -2.51
N PHE A 6 -5.70 -13.27 -1.61
CA PHE A 6 -4.87 -14.41 -1.96
C PHE A 6 -5.67 -15.60 -2.50
N GLY A 7 -6.95 -15.73 -2.11
CA GLY A 7 -7.80 -16.83 -2.54
C GLY A 7 -8.20 -16.73 -4.01
N HIS A 8 -8.43 -15.51 -4.49
CA HIS A 8 -8.74 -15.24 -5.90
C HIS A 8 -7.54 -14.75 -6.72
N GLY A 9 -6.34 -14.66 -6.13
CA GLY A 9 -5.16 -14.11 -6.81
C GLY A 9 -5.42 -12.68 -7.32
N ALA A 10 -6.00 -11.83 -6.47
CA ALA A 10 -6.49 -10.52 -6.85
C ALA A 10 -6.10 -9.42 -5.85
N LEU A 11 -5.95 -8.20 -6.36
CA LEU A 11 -5.77 -6.99 -5.57
C LEU A 11 -6.86 -5.98 -5.95
N VAL A 12 -7.56 -5.47 -4.94
CA VAL A 12 -8.60 -4.44 -5.12
C VAL A 12 -8.00 -3.05 -4.96
N ILE A 13 -7.96 -2.29 -6.05
CA ILE A 13 -7.58 -0.88 -6.04
C ILE A 13 -8.83 -0.04 -5.79
N ARG A 14 -8.96 0.48 -4.57
CA ARG A 14 -10.07 1.34 -4.16
C ARG A 14 -9.96 2.73 -4.76
N ASN A 15 -11.09 3.29 -5.19
CA ASN A 15 -11.19 4.67 -5.69
C ASN A 15 -10.15 4.99 -6.78
N ALA A 16 -10.00 4.10 -7.76
CA ALA A 16 -9.10 4.32 -8.89
C ALA A 16 -9.60 5.44 -9.81
N LYS A 17 -8.89 5.70 -10.92
CA LYS A 17 -9.27 6.74 -11.90
C LYS A 17 -10.75 6.64 -12.29
N GLY A 18 -11.47 7.75 -12.07
CA GLY A 18 -12.92 7.87 -12.29
C GLY A 18 -13.78 7.54 -11.07
N GLY A 19 -13.20 7.39 -9.88
CA GLY A 19 -13.94 7.14 -8.64
C GLY A 19 -14.44 5.70 -8.47
N LYS A 20 -13.90 4.77 -9.28
CA LYS A 20 -14.36 3.38 -9.35
C LYS A 20 -13.29 2.44 -8.81
N ASP A 21 -13.73 1.41 -8.12
CA ASP A 21 -12.85 0.32 -7.70
C ASP A 21 -12.43 -0.52 -8.92
N ARG A 22 -11.21 -1.05 -8.88
CA ARG A 22 -10.67 -1.94 -9.92
C ARG A 22 -10.07 -3.17 -9.27
N ILE A 23 -10.23 -4.31 -9.91
CA ILE A 23 -9.56 -5.54 -9.53
C ILE A 23 -8.41 -5.75 -10.51
N VAL A 24 -7.22 -6.03 -9.99
CA VAL A 24 -6.03 -6.38 -10.77
C VAL A 24 -5.52 -7.75 -10.34
N THR A 25 -4.82 -8.44 -11.25
CA THR A 25 -4.21 -9.74 -10.94
C THR A 25 -3.11 -9.61 -9.91
N LEU A 26 -3.01 -10.60 -9.03
CA LEU A 26 -1.93 -10.79 -8.08
C LEU A 26 -1.24 -12.13 -8.39
N PRO A 27 0.02 -12.11 -8.86
CA PRO A 27 0.77 -13.33 -9.15
C PRO A 27 0.95 -14.21 -7.90
N GLY A 28 0.64 -15.50 -8.02
CA GLY A 28 0.69 -16.45 -6.90
C GLY A 28 2.09 -16.64 -6.31
N GLU A 29 3.14 -16.40 -7.11
CA GLU A 29 4.54 -16.47 -6.69
C GLU A 29 4.86 -15.43 -5.59
N LEU A 30 4.07 -14.36 -5.49
CA LEU A 30 4.23 -13.33 -4.48
C LEU A 30 3.53 -13.66 -3.16
N ASN A 31 2.69 -14.69 -3.09
CA ASN A 31 1.87 -14.98 -1.92
C ASN A 31 2.71 -15.16 -0.65
N VAL A 32 3.72 -16.04 -0.69
CA VAL A 32 4.59 -16.30 0.47
C VAL A 32 5.34 -15.04 0.92
N LEU A 33 5.83 -14.23 -0.03
CA LEU A 33 6.54 -12.99 0.27
C LEU A 33 5.62 -11.94 0.90
N LEU A 34 4.39 -11.81 0.39
CA LEU A 34 3.39 -10.88 0.88
C LEU A 34 2.84 -11.31 2.25
N GLU A 35 2.60 -12.59 2.47
CA GLU A 35 2.18 -13.13 3.77
C GLU A 35 3.24 -12.84 4.84
N ARG A 36 4.52 -13.11 4.54
CA ARG A 36 5.63 -12.77 5.44
C ARG A 36 5.72 -11.26 5.71
N HIS A 37 5.55 -10.44 4.68
CA HIS A 37 5.51 -8.98 4.83
C HIS A 37 4.34 -8.54 5.73
N LEU A 38 3.15 -9.11 5.53
CA LEU A 38 1.98 -8.82 6.35
C LEU A 38 2.14 -9.28 7.79
N ALA A 39 2.78 -10.42 8.04
CA ALA A 39 3.10 -10.89 9.38
C ALA A 39 4.04 -9.91 10.11
N ASN A 40 5.12 -9.46 9.46
CA ASN A 40 5.99 -8.43 10.02
C ASN A 40 5.25 -7.11 10.26
N ARG A 41 4.39 -6.71 9.30
CA ARG A 41 3.57 -5.51 9.44
C ARG A 41 2.59 -5.61 10.60
N ARG A 42 2.08 -6.82 10.89
CA ARG A 42 1.15 -7.10 11.99
C ARG A 42 1.80 -6.83 13.33
N THR A 43 3.04 -7.28 13.54
CA THR A 43 3.82 -6.97 14.75
C THR A 43 3.95 -5.46 14.97
N ILE A 44 4.23 -4.69 13.91
CA ILE A 44 4.32 -3.22 14.00
C ILE A 44 2.96 -2.62 14.39
N PHE A 45 1.87 -3.12 13.82
CA PHE A 45 0.52 -2.62 14.09
C PHE A 45 0.07 -2.92 15.52
N GLU A 46 0.40 -4.08 16.06
CA GLU A 46 0.09 -4.43 17.45
C GLU A 46 0.83 -3.53 18.44
N ARG A 47 2.09 -3.19 18.13
CA ARG A 47 2.80 -2.15 18.89
C ARG A 47 2.13 -0.79 18.77
N ASP A 48 1.74 -0.38 17.56
CA ASP A 48 1.04 0.90 17.35
C ASP A 48 -0.28 0.97 18.12
N LEU A 49 -0.96 -0.16 18.32
CA LEU A 49 -2.20 -0.23 19.09
C LEU A 49 -1.92 0.04 20.58
N LEU A 50 -0.89 -0.60 21.14
CA LEU A 50 -0.47 -0.37 22.53
C LEU A 50 -0.01 1.08 22.75
N ASP A 51 0.69 1.65 21.77
CA ASP A 51 1.18 3.03 21.79
C ASP A 51 0.07 4.07 21.49
N GLY A 52 -1.16 3.64 21.16
CA GLY A 52 -2.30 4.52 20.89
C GLY A 52 -2.23 5.27 19.55
N VAL A 53 -1.39 4.82 18.61
CA VAL A 53 -1.07 5.50 17.32
C VAL A 53 -1.43 4.68 16.08
N ALA A 54 -2.13 3.55 16.24
CA ALA A 54 -2.53 2.64 15.15
C ALA A 54 -3.62 3.17 14.21
N ALA A 55 -4.25 4.30 14.54
CA ALA A 55 -5.34 4.82 13.74
C ALA A 55 -4.86 5.27 12.35
N VAL A 56 -5.39 4.71 11.26
CA VAL A 56 -5.11 5.20 9.90
C VAL A 56 -6.03 6.33 9.48
N TYR A 57 -5.64 7.04 8.43
CA TYR A 57 -6.55 7.97 7.75
C TYR A 57 -7.66 7.19 7.04
N LEU A 58 -8.91 7.62 7.23
CA LEU A 58 -10.07 7.11 6.50
C LEU A 58 -10.68 8.25 5.68
N PRO A 59 -10.80 8.09 4.35
CA PRO A 59 -11.32 9.15 3.50
C PRO A 59 -12.83 9.37 3.63
N TYR A 60 -13.25 10.62 3.48
CA TYR A 60 -14.65 11.05 3.41
C TYR A 60 -15.50 10.56 4.60
N ALA A 61 -16.69 10.03 4.32
CA ALA A 61 -17.64 9.54 5.31
C ALA A 61 -17.28 8.15 5.89
N LEU A 62 -16.15 7.54 5.52
CA LEU A 62 -15.83 6.18 5.96
C LEU A 62 -15.62 6.07 7.46
N ALA A 63 -14.99 7.06 8.09
CA ALA A 63 -14.81 7.09 9.54
C ALA A 63 -16.17 7.09 10.29
N ARG A 64 -17.16 7.79 9.72
CA ARG A 64 -18.54 7.83 10.26
C ARG A 64 -19.31 6.54 9.97
N LYS A 65 -19.16 5.99 8.76
CA LYS A 65 -19.87 4.77 8.35
C LYS A 65 -19.38 3.52 9.09
N TYR A 66 -18.10 3.46 9.41
CA TYR A 66 -17.46 2.31 10.07
C TYR A 66 -16.69 2.76 11.30
N PRO A 67 -17.37 2.98 12.45
CA PRO A 67 -16.69 3.30 13.70
C PRO A 67 -15.72 2.17 14.07
N GLY A 68 -14.47 2.51 14.38
CA GLY A 68 -13.41 1.54 14.69
C GLY A 68 -12.60 1.05 13.48
N ALA A 69 -13.02 1.33 12.24
CA ALA A 69 -12.26 0.93 11.05
C ALA A 69 -10.83 1.47 11.05
N ALA A 70 -10.59 2.66 11.60
CA ALA A 70 -9.27 3.30 11.59
C ALA A 70 -8.22 2.47 12.35
N ILE A 71 -8.63 1.70 13.36
CA ILE A 71 -7.74 0.85 14.16
C ILE A 71 -7.92 -0.64 13.85
N ALA A 72 -8.73 -0.99 12.86
CA ALA A 72 -8.90 -2.39 12.46
C ALA A 72 -7.80 -2.80 11.49
N TRP A 73 -7.23 -4.00 11.68
CA TRP A 73 -6.14 -4.54 10.86
C TRP A 73 -6.42 -4.49 9.36
N GLY A 74 -7.64 -4.89 8.95
CA GLY A 74 -8.02 -4.92 7.55
C GLY A 74 -7.85 -3.58 6.84
N TRP A 75 -8.02 -2.47 7.56
CA TRP A 75 -7.94 -1.11 7.04
C TRP A 75 -6.53 -0.51 7.07
N GLN A 76 -5.56 -1.19 7.68
CA GLN A 76 -4.19 -0.70 7.75
C GLN A 76 -3.51 -0.69 6.37
N TYR A 77 -2.55 0.22 6.17
CA TYR A 77 -1.71 0.21 4.97
C TYR A 77 -0.84 -1.06 4.94
N VAL A 78 -0.75 -1.67 3.75
CA VAL A 78 0.15 -2.82 3.51
C VAL A 78 1.60 -2.40 3.68
N SER A 79 1.98 -1.26 3.10
CA SER A 79 3.32 -0.67 3.22
C SER A 79 3.27 0.64 4.00
N PRO A 80 3.38 0.61 5.34
CA PRO A 80 3.36 1.82 6.15
C PRO A 80 4.69 2.58 6.03
N SER A 81 4.66 3.85 6.40
CA SER A 81 5.86 4.61 6.69
C SER A 81 6.55 4.04 7.94
N VAL A 82 7.89 4.03 7.89
CA VAL A 82 8.73 3.69 9.05
C VAL A 82 8.51 4.68 10.19
N ARG A 83 8.24 5.95 9.85
CA ARG A 83 8.01 7.03 10.82
C ARG A 83 6.52 7.30 10.99
N ILE A 84 6.15 7.59 12.23
CA ILE A 84 4.85 8.17 12.57
C ILE A 84 4.91 9.67 12.23
N SER A 85 3.79 10.21 11.75
CA SER A 85 3.68 11.63 11.40
C SER A 85 2.41 12.23 12.00
N ARG A 86 2.44 13.53 12.28
CA ARG A 86 1.23 14.28 12.58
C ARG A 86 0.51 14.63 11.28
N ASP A 87 -0.74 14.20 11.14
CA ASP A 87 -1.56 14.56 10.00
C ASP A 87 -1.87 16.07 10.05
N PRO A 88 -1.47 16.87 9.04
CA PRO A 88 -1.67 18.31 9.05
C PRO A 88 -3.16 18.72 8.99
N ARG A 89 -4.05 17.83 8.54
CA ARG A 89 -5.48 18.14 8.39
C ARG A 89 -6.27 17.96 9.68
N SER A 90 -5.89 16.97 10.49
CA SER A 90 -6.64 16.59 11.70
C SER A 90 -5.84 16.77 12.99
N GLY A 91 -4.52 16.98 12.89
CA GLY A 91 -3.62 17.04 14.04
C GLY A 91 -3.35 15.67 14.70
N SER A 92 -3.98 14.59 14.24
CA SER A 92 -3.80 13.24 14.78
C SER A 92 -2.43 12.67 14.44
N VAL A 93 -1.81 11.99 15.41
CA VAL A 93 -0.52 11.30 15.25
C VAL A 93 -0.79 9.88 14.78
N ARG A 94 -0.28 9.51 13.61
CA ARG A 94 -0.51 8.19 12.99
C ARG A 94 0.54 7.81 11.96
N ARG A 95 0.61 6.52 11.63
CA ARG A 95 1.39 6.05 10.46
C ARG A 95 0.62 6.31 9.17
N HIS A 96 1.31 6.92 8.21
CA HIS A 96 0.85 7.01 6.83
C HIS A 96 1.38 5.84 6.00
N HIS A 97 0.98 5.72 4.74
CA HIS A 97 1.68 4.83 3.81
C HIS A 97 3.10 5.35 3.54
N MET A 98 3.97 4.47 3.06
CA MET A 98 5.32 4.84 2.62
C MET A 98 5.27 5.96 1.57
N ASP A 99 6.27 6.84 1.59
CA ASP A 99 6.35 7.93 0.64
C ASP A 99 6.65 7.42 -0.79
N GLU A 100 5.90 7.92 -1.76
CA GLU A 100 5.97 7.48 -3.15
C GLU A 100 7.34 7.76 -3.80
N SER A 101 8.01 8.83 -3.39
CA SER A 101 9.34 9.17 -3.92
C SER A 101 10.38 8.11 -3.57
N GLY A 102 10.19 7.37 -2.46
CA GLY A 102 11.05 6.26 -2.08
C GLY A 102 11.03 5.16 -3.14
N VAL A 103 9.83 4.73 -3.55
CA VAL A 103 9.67 3.72 -4.61
C VAL A 103 10.20 4.22 -5.94
N GLN A 104 9.89 5.48 -6.31
CA GLN A 104 10.35 6.06 -7.57
C GLN A 104 11.89 6.12 -7.66
N ARG A 105 12.56 6.51 -6.57
CA ARG A 105 14.03 6.52 -6.51
C ARG A 105 14.61 5.12 -6.57
N ALA A 106 14.02 4.16 -5.87
CA ALA A 106 14.47 2.76 -5.89
C ALA A 106 14.40 2.17 -7.30
N ILE A 107 13.31 2.38 -8.04
CA ILE A 107 13.18 1.90 -9.43
C ILE A 107 14.23 2.54 -10.35
N ARG A 108 14.48 3.85 -10.23
CA ARG A 108 15.51 4.53 -11.03
C ARG A 108 16.92 4.01 -10.72
N ALA A 109 17.23 3.78 -9.45
CA ALA A 109 18.51 3.23 -9.03
C ALA A 109 18.70 1.80 -9.57
N ALA A 110 17.70 0.93 -9.40
CA ALA A 110 17.72 -0.44 -9.90
C ALA A 110 17.89 -0.51 -11.42
N ALA A 111 17.22 0.36 -12.18
CA ALA A 111 17.38 0.41 -13.64
C ALA A 111 18.80 0.78 -14.06
N ARG A 112 19.42 1.75 -13.36
CA ARG A 112 20.81 2.13 -13.61
C ARG A 112 21.78 1.00 -13.27
N GLU A 113 21.60 0.34 -12.14
CA GLU A 113 22.43 -0.79 -11.70
C GLU A 113 22.31 -1.99 -12.65
N ALA A 114 21.13 -2.21 -13.23
CA ALA A 114 20.88 -3.23 -14.23
C ALA A 114 21.40 -2.87 -15.64
N GLY A 115 22.03 -1.70 -15.83
CA GLY A 115 22.53 -1.27 -17.13
C GLY A 115 21.42 -0.91 -18.14
N ILE A 116 20.22 -0.57 -17.68
CA ILE A 116 19.11 -0.19 -18.55
C ILE A 116 19.28 1.28 -18.96
N GLU A 117 19.70 1.52 -20.19
CA GLU A 117 19.95 2.86 -20.72
C GLU A 117 18.67 3.67 -20.97
N LYS A 118 17.56 2.99 -21.30
CA LYS A 118 16.27 3.64 -21.55
C LYS A 118 15.64 4.15 -20.25
N PRO A 119 14.89 5.28 -20.28
CA PRO A 119 14.19 5.78 -19.09
C PRO A 119 13.22 4.76 -18.50
N ALA A 120 13.47 4.35 -17.25
CA ALA A 120 12.65 3.41 -16.49
C ALA A 120 12.07 4.07 -15.23
N SER A 121 10.76 3.91 -15.04
CA SER A 121 10.00 4.47 -13.92
C SER A 121 8.86 3.53 -13.52
N CYS A 122 8.17 3.81 -12.42
CA CYS A 122 6.96 3.10 -12.04
C CYS A 122 5.88 3.13 -13.16
N HIS A 123 5.79 4.23 -13.90
CA HIS A 123 4.87 4.34 -15.03
C HIS A 123 5.29 3.45 -16.20
N THR A 124 6.59 3.34 -16.46
CA THR A 124 7.15 2.42 -17.47
C THR A 124 6.77 0.98 -17.15
N LEU A 125 6.90 0.55 -15.89
CA LEU A 125 6.52 -0.80 -15.45
C LEU A 125 5.02 -1.08 -15.67
N ARG A 126 4.16 -0.09 -15.36
CA ARG A 126 2.71 -0.20 -15.62
C ARG A 126 2.41 -0.38 -17.11
N HIS A 127 3.08 0.36 -17.98
CA HIS A 127 2.91 0.22 -19.43
C HIS A 127 3.38 -1.13 -19.92
N SER A 128 4.57 -1.59 -19.51
CA SER A 128 5.08 -2.91 -19.87
C SER A 128 4.12 -4.03 -19.46
N PHE A 129 3.54 -3.95 -18.26
CA PHE A 129 2.51 -4.89 -17.82
C PHE A 129 1.30 -4.93 -18.78
N ALA A 130 0.77 -3.76 -19.17
CA ALA A 130 -0.36 -3.71 -20.09
C ALA A 130 -0.01 -4.26 -21.48
N THR A 131 1.15 -3.89 -22.03
CA THR A 131 1.59 -4.34 -23.35
C THR A 131 1.85 -5.84 -23.40
N HIS A 132 2.39 -6.44 -22.33
CA HIS A 132 2.67 -7.89 -22.29
C HIS A 132 1.41 -8.76 -22.12
N LEU A 133 0.26 -8.17 -21.77
CA LEU A 133 -1.02 -8.87 -21.66
C LEU A 133 -1.89 -8.78 -22.91
N LEU A 134 -1.44 -8.04 -23.93
CA LEU A 134 -2.07 -7.97 -25.26
C LEU A 134 -1.49 -9.06 -26.16
#